data_AF-A0A1Q7FL53-F1
#
_entry.id   AF-A0A1Q7FL53-F1
#
_cell.length_a   1.000
_cell.length_b   1.000
_cell.length_c   1.000
_cell.angle_alpha   90.00
_cell.angle_beta   90.00
_cell.angle_gamma   90.00
#
_symmetry.space_group_name_H-M   'P 1'
#
loop_
_entity.id
_entity.type
_entity.pdbx_description
1 polymer ?
#
loop_
_entity_poly.entity_id
_entity_poly.type
_entity_poly.pdbx_seq_one_letter_code
_entity_poly.pdbx_strand_id
1 'polypeptide(L)' 'MNLREASQYLGISPDTLYKYLGESKIPAFKLGNRWRFKKDLLDRWMERKSEHTLVVDSKSKRLVKNTVKG' A
#
# COMPACT_ATOMS: atom_id res chain seq x y z
N MET A 1 13.32 0.41 -8.62
CA MET A 1 13.49 0.82 -7.21
C MET A 1 13.35 -0.37 -6.26
N ASN A 2 13.96 -0.30 -5.08
CA ASN A 2 13.86 -1.28 -4.00
C ASN A 2 12.71 -0.95 -3.02
N LEU A 3 12.49 -1.78 -2.00
CA LEU A 3 11.41 -1.60 -1.01
C LEU A 3 11.45 -0.23 -0.31
N ARG A 4 12.63 0.22 0.11
CA ARG A 4 12.80 1.49 0.83
C ARG A 4 12.54 2.69 -0.08
N GLU A 5 13.05 2.64 -1.30
CA GLU A 5 12.81 3.69 -2.30
C GLU A 5 11.32 3.75 -2.69
N ALA A 6 10.68 2.59 -2.86
CA ALA A 6 9.24 2.52 -3.16
C ALA A 6 8.39 3.02 -1.99
N SER A 7 8.75 2.70 -0.75
CA SER A 7 8.01 3.18 0.42
C SER A 7 8.12 4.71 0.55
N GLN A 8 9.31 5.26 0.32
CA GLN A 8 9.53 6.71 0.26
C GLN A 8 8.76 7.36 -0.88
N TYR A 9 8.77 6.74 -2.06
CA TYR A 9 8.05 7.23 -3.24
C TYR A 9 6.54 7.31 -3.01
N LEU A 10 5.98 6.31 -2.34
CA LEU A 10 4.55 6.21 -2.04
C LEU A 10 4.13 6.95 -0.76
N GLY A 11 5.09 7.48 0.01
CA GLY A 11 4.83 8.15 1.28
C GLY A 11 4.29 7.23 2.39
N ILE A 12 4.60 5.93 2.35
CA ILE A 12 4.16 4.94 3.36
C ILE A 12 5.35 4.28 4.06
N SER A 13 5.12 3.67 5.23
CA SER A 13 6.19 2.93 5.91
C SER A 13 6.59 1.66 5.14
N PRO A 14 7.86 1.24 5.17
CA PRO A 14 8.31 -0.01 4.56
C PRO A 14 7.50 -1.22 5.02
N ASP A 15 7.09 -1.26 6.30
CA ASP A 15 6.28 -2.34 6.86
C ASP A 15 4.87 -2.38 6.25
N THR A 16 4.26 -1.22 6.02
CA THR A 16 2.96 -1.13 5.35
C THR A 16 3.08 -1.61 3.91
N LEU A 17 4.14 -1.18 3.22
CA LEU A 17 4.42 -1.64 1.87
C LEU A 17 4.66 -3.15 1.82
N TYR A 18 5.36 -3.71 2.83
CA TYR A 18 5.58 -5.15 2.94
C TYR A 18 4.27 -5.93 3.15
N LYS A 19 3.33 -5.42 3.96
CA LYS A 19 1.99 -5.99 4.10
C LYS A 19 1.24 -5.99 2.77
N TYR A 20 1.31 -4.89 2.00
CA TYR A 20 0.66 -4.82 0.68
C TYR A 20 1.24 -5.79 -0.34
N LEU A 21 2.54 -6.12 -0.24
CA LEU A 21 3.14 -7.18 -1.04
C LEU A 21 2.57 -8.55 -0.68
N GLY A 22 2.42 -8.85 0.61
CA GLY A 22 1.81 -10.10 1.07
C GLY A 22 0.35 -10.25 0.63
N GLU A 23 -0.38 -9.14 0.56
CA GLU A 23 -1.77 -9.09 0.11
C GLU A 23 -1.91 -8.92 -1.42
N SER A 24 -0.79 -8.86 -2.17
CA SER A 24 -0.77 -8.61 -3.63
C SER A 24 -1.53 -7.34 -4.06
N LYS A 25 -1.63 -6.34 -3.17
CA LYS A 25 -2.36 -5.08 -3.41
C LYS A 25 -1.57 -4.05 -4.21
N ILE A 26 -0.27 -4.26 -4.35
CA ILE A 26 0.64 -3.33 -5.02
C ILE A 26 1.46 -4.07 -6.07
N PRO A 27 1.69 -3.47 -7.25
CA PRO A 27 2.42 -4.16 -8.30
C PRO A 27 3.92 -4.17 -8.01
N ALA A 28 4.49 -5.36 -7.89
CA ALA A 28 5.91 -5.59 -7.63
C ALA A 28 6.39 -6.87 -8.28
N PHE A 29 7.69 -6.95 -8.54
CA PHE A 29 8.35 -8.14 -9.08
C PHE A 29 9.38 -8.68 -8.09
N LYS A 30 9.41 -10.00 -7.91
CA LYS A 30 10.39 -10.66 -7.06
C LYS A 30 11.61 -11.05 -7.90
N LEU A 31 12.75 -10.41 -7.63
CA LEU A 31 14.03 -10.71 -8.27
C LEU A 31 14.95 -11.38 -7.24
N GLY A 32 14.96 -12.72 -7.25
CA GLY A 32 15.59 -13.53 -6.21
C GLY A 32 14.94 -13.29 -4.85
N ASN A 33 15.73 -12.91 -3.84
CA ASN A 33 15.23 -12.61 -2.49
C ASN A 33 14.86 -11.13 -2.29
N ARG A 34 14.79 -10.34 -3.37
CA ARG A 34 14.54 -8.90 -3.28
C ARG A 34 13.30 -8.52 -4.08
N TRP A 35 12.50 -7.63 -3.51
CA TRP A 35 11.41 -6.98 -4.22
C TRP A 35 11.92 -5.81 -5.06
N ARG A 36 11.40 -5.72 -6.27
CA ARG A 36 11.66 -4.65 -7.21
C ARG A 36 10.35 -4.04 -7.69
N PHE A 37 10.37 -2.72 -7.79
CA PHE A 37 9.24 -1.95 -8.28
C PHE A 37 9.69 -1.12 -9.48
N LYS A 38 8.81 -1.03 -10.48
CA LYS A 38 8.99 -0.16 -11.63
C LYS A 38 8.15 1.10 -11.40
N LYS A 39 8.76 2.28 -11.53
CA LYS A 39 8.09 3.56 -11.25
C LYS A 39 6.83 3.73 -12.10
N ASP A 40 6.95 3.55 -13.42
CA ASP A 40 5.81 3.67 -14.34
C ASP A 40 4.64 2.72 -14.02
N LEU A 41 4.93 1.59 -13.37
CA LEU A 41 3.93 0.61 -12.97
C LEU A 41 3.20 1.06 -11.70
N LEU A 42 3.95 1.63 -10.73
CA LEU A 42 3.38 2.26 -9.54
C LEU A 42 2.55 3.49 -9.93
N ASP A 43 3.03 4.30 -10.88
CA ASP A 43 2.32 5.50 -11.36
C ASP A 43 0.97 5.13 -11.97
N ARG A 44 0.94 4.16 -12.90
CA ARG A 44 -0.31 3.66 -13.49
C ARG A 44 -1.23 3.02 -12.45
N TRP A 45 -0.65 2.36 -11.45
CA TRP A 45 -1.45 1.78 -10.37
C TRP A 45 -2.08 2.86 -9.50
N MET A 46 -1.35 3.93 -9.17
CA MET A 46 -1.90 5.07 -8.46
C MET A 46 -3.02 5.72 -9.25
N GLU A 47 -2.83 5.95 -10.55
CA GLU A 47 -3.86 6.52 -11.44
C GLU A 47 -5.16 5.69 -11.43
N ARG A 48 -5.05 4.38 -11.61
CA ARG A 48 -6.22 3.47 -11.56
C ARG A 48 -6.90 3.47 -10.20
N LYS A 49 -6.14 3.65 -9.11
CA LYS A 49 -6.69 3.70 -7.76
C LYS A 49 -7.33 5.05 -7.47
N SER A 50 -6.83 6.16 -8.01
CA SER A 50 -7.47 7.47 -7.89
C SER A 50 -8.78 7.52 -8.68
N GLU A 51 -8.83 6.94 -9.88
CA GLU A 51 -10.09 6.79 -10.65
C GLU A 51 -11.18 6.08 -9.85
N HIS A 52 -10.80 5.03 -9.10
CA HIS A 52 -11.73 4.27 -8.26
C HIS A 52 -12.07 4.95 -6.91
N THR A 53 -11.34 6.00 -6.51
CA THR A 53 -11.54 6.68 -5.21
C THR A 53 -12.47 7.90 -5.35
N LEU A 54 -12.65 8.45 -6.55
CA LEU A 54 -13.66 9.50 -6.80
C LEU A 54 -15.10 8.99 -6.60
N VAL A 55 -15.27 7.67 -6.47
CA VAL A 55 -16.50 7.02 -6.03
C VAL A 55 -16.21 6.15 -4.80
N VAL A 56 -16.56 6.67 -3.62
CA VAL A 56 -16.72 5.95 -2.33
C VAL A 56 -15.43 5.69 -1.51
N ASP A 57 -15.20 6.52 -0.47
CA ASP A 57 -15.08 6.01 0.92
C ASP A 57 -15.46 7.08 1.96
N SER A 58 -16.75 7.15 2.29
CA SER A 58 -17.26 7.78 3.51
C SER A 58 -17.25 6.80 4.71
N LYS A 59 -16.42 5.74 4.71
CA LYS A 59 -16.61 4.62 5.65
C LYS A 59 -15.36 3.91 6.17
N SER A 60 -14.24 4.60 6.41
CA SER A 60 -13.29 4.10 7.42
C SER A 60 -13.77 4.43 8.86
N LYS A 61 -14.84 3.74 9.29
CA LYS A 61 -15.13 3.48 10.71
C LYS A 61 -13.98 2.64 11.30
N ARG A 62 -13.11 3.23 12.12
CA ARG A 62 -12.45 2.52 13.23
C ARG A 62 -13.18 2.97 14.51
N LEU A 63 -14.19 2.26 15.00
CA LEU A 63 -14.03 1.14 15.94
C LEU A 63 -12.88 1.37 16.94
N VAL A 64 -13.08 2.33 17.86
CA VAL A 64 -12.51 2.23 19.21
C VAL A 64 -13.42 1.28 19.97
N LYS A 65 -13.02 0.01 20.05
CA LYS A 65 -13.48 -0.91 21.09
C LYS A 65 -12.25 -1.34 21.87
N ASN A 66 -12.44 -1.47 23.19
CA ASN A 66 -11.53 -1.89 24.26
C ASN A 66 -11.15 -0.71 25.18
N THR A 67 -11.39 -0.68 26.48
CA THR A 67 -11.89 -1.67 27.46
C THR A 67 -12.24 -0.87 28.73
N VAL A 68 -13.48 -0.94 29.25
CA VAL A 68 -13.73 -0.71 30.68
C VAL A 68 -13.87 -2.10 31.29
N LYS A 69 -12.87 -2.49 32.08
CA LYS A 69 -12.91 -3.64 32.98
C LYS A 69 -12.49 -3.10 34.35
N GLY A 70 -13.37 -3.28 35.34
CA GLY A 70 -13.09 -3.04 36.75
C GLY A 70 -13.59 -1.70 37.23
#